data_AF-A0A2R4WPH9-F1
#
_entry.id   AF-A0A2R4WPH9-F1
#
_cell.length_a   1.000
_cell.length_b   1.000
_cell.length_c   1.000
_cell.angle_alpha   90.00
_cell.angle_beta   90.00
_cell.angle_gamma   90.00
#
_symmetry.space_group_name_H-M   'P 1'
#
loop_
_entity.id
_entity.type
_entity.pdbx_description
1 polymer ?
#
loop_
_entity_poly.entity_id
_entity_poly.type
_entity_poly.pdbx_seq_one_letter_code
_entity_poly.pdbx_strand_id
1 'polypeptide(L)'
;MSHDALTEEQAAERLAHHLLKEAYQDLASVLLSANAKAAESLFYAIEKRTADALRAIVTDQSEGAASTRIARTVGSELNDLFERVHGRGGIAAPKRVA
;
A
#
# COMPACT_ATOMS: atom_id res chain seq x y z
N MET A 1 -13.98 3.53 28.17
CA MET A 1 -13.90 4.61 27.17
C MET A 1 -15.25 4.72 26.50
N SER A 2 -15.75 5.93 26.25
CA SER A 2 -17.05 6.16 25.61
C SER A 2 -17.02 5.68 24.15
N HIS A 3 -18.15 5.17 23.66
CA HIS A 3 -18.30 4.70 22.28
C HIS A 3 -17.87 5.79 21.27
N ASP A 4 -18.21 7.04 21.54
CA ASP A 4 -17.87 8.20 20.71
C ASP A 4 -16.35 8.40 20.58
N ALA A 5 -15.58 8.23 21.66
CA ALA A 5 -14.12 8.36 21.63
C ALA A 5 -13.46 7.26 20.77
N LEU A 6 -14.01 6.04 20.80
CA LEU A 6 -13.53 4.95 19.93
C LEU A 6 -13.87 5.21 18.46
N THR A 7 -14.99 5.88 18.17
CA THR A 7 -15.34 6.26 16.78
C THR A 7 -14.49 7.40 16.24
N GLU A 8 -14.09 8.35 17.09
CA GLU A 8 -13.18 9.44 16.72
C GLU A 8 -11.78 8.91 16.43
N GLU A 9 -11.25 8.02 17.27
CA GLU A 9 -9.95 7.37 17.06
C GLU A 9 -9.94 6.58 15.75
N GLN A 10 -10.97 5.77 15.49
CA GLN A 10 -11.12 5.05 14.22
C GLN A 10 -11.29 5.98 13.01
N ALA A 11 -11.91 7.14 13.18
CA ALA A 11 -12.00 8.14 12.11
C ALA A 11 -10.64 8.77 11.83
N ALA A 12 -9.88 9.11 12.87
CA ALA A 12 -8.53 9.64 12.76
C ALA A 12 -7.57 8.63 12.10
N GLU A 13 -7.62 7.36 12.48
CA GLU A 13 -6.83 6.29 11.86
C GLU A 13 -7.14 6.14 10.36
N ARG A 14 -8.42 6.12 9.99
CA ARG A 14 -8.84 6.05 8.58
C ARG A 14 -8.36 7.25 7.78
N LEU A 15 -8.45 8.46 8.35
CA LEU A 15 -7.97 9.67 7.70
C LEU A 15 -6.44 9.65 7.55
N ALA A 16 -5.70 9.28 8.60
CA ALA A 16 -4.25 9.17 8.55
C ALA A 16 -3.81 8.15 7.49
N HIS A 17 -4.47 6.99 7.44
CA HIS A 17 -4.21 5.99 6.40
C HIS A 17 -4.48 6.53 4.99
N HIS A 18 -5.59 7.24 4.79
CA HIS A 18 -5.91 7.87 3.52
C HIS A 18 -4.86 8.90 3.09
N LEU A 19 -4.45 9.80 3.98
CA LEU A 19 -3.46 10.83 3.69
C LEU A 19 -2.07 10.23 3.39
N LEU A 20 -1.68 9.17 4.11
CA LEU A 20 -0.44 8.46 3.83
C LEU A 20 -0.46 7.79 2.45
N LYS A 21 -1.62 7.25 2.06
CA LYS A 21 -1.81 6.67 0.73
C LYS A 21 -1.66 7.73 -0.37
N GLU A 22 -2.29 8.89 -0.21
CA GLU A 22 -2.17 10.00 -1.17
C GLU A 22 -0.72 10.50 -1.27
N ALA A 23 -0.07 10.73 -0.13
CA ALA A 23 1.32 11.16 -0.10
C ALA A 23 2.27 10.17 -0.79
N TYR A 24 2.03 8.86 -0.62
CA TYR A 24 2.79 7.83 -1.32
C TYR A 24 2.58 7.89 -2.84
N GLN A 25 1.35 8.09 -3.30
CA GLN A 25 1.02 8.23 -4.72
C GLN A 25 1.72 9.45 -5.34
N ASP A 26 1.67 10.60 -4.67
CA ASP A 26 2.31 11.84 -5.12
C ASP A 26 3.84 11.67 -5.19
N LEU A 27 4.43 11.13 -4.12
CA LEU A 27 5.87 10.87 -4.05
C LEU A 27 6.31 9.95 -5.19
N ALA A 28 5.56 8.87 -5.43
CA ALA A 28 5.89 7.93 -6.46
C ALA A 28 5.79 8.53 -7.86
N SER A 29 4.77 9.35 -8.13
CA SER A 29 4.64 10.09 -9.39
C SER A 29 5.84 11.03 -9.61
N VAL A 30 6.23 11.78 -8.59
CA VAL A 30 7.41 12.67 -8.65
C VAL A 30 8.68 11.88 -8.92
N LEU A 31 8.92 10.80 -8.18
CA LEU A 31 10.12 9.97 -8.33
C LEU A 31 10.21 9.30 -9.69
N LEU A 32 9.11 8.75 -10.20
CA LEU A 32 9.05 8.16 -11.53
C LEU A 32 9.36 9.20 -12.62
N SER A 33 8.84 10.42 -12.48
CA SER A 33 9.11 11.50 -13.43
C SER A 33 10.56 11.98 -13.40
N ALA A 34 11.21 11.94 -12.23
CA ALA A 34 12.58 12.39 -12.04
C ALA A 34 13.61 11.34 -12.47
N ASN A 35 13.42 10.08 -12.05
CA ASN A 35 14.29 8.96 -12.39
C ASN A 35 13.57 7.61 -12.18
N ALA A 36 12.96 7.10 -13.23
CA ALA A 36 12.21 5.84 -13.19
C ALA A 36 13.01 4.65 -12.63
N LYS A 37 14.29 4.48 -13.02
CA LYS A 37 15.10 3.33 -12.60
C LYS A 37 15.44 3.38 -11.10
N ALA A 38 15.75 4.57 -10.59
CA ALA A 38 15.98 4.75 -9.15
C ALA A 38 14.68 4.58 -8.36
N ALA A 39 13.56 5.07 -8.90
CA ALA A 39 12.23 4.91 -8.32
C ALA A 39 11.84 3.42 -8.21
N GLU A 40 12.00 2.63 -9.28
CA GLU A 40 11.78 1.18 -9.28
C GLU A 40 12.57 0.46 -8.18
N SER A 41 13.84 0.83 -7.99
CA SER A 41 14.69 0.23 -6.95
C SER A 41 14.19 0.56 -5.54
N LEU A 42 13.74 1.81 -5.33
CA LEU A 42 13.16 2.25 -4.05
C LEU A 42 11.83 1.55 -3.79
N PHE A 43 10.96 1.47 -4.79
CA PHE A 43 9.67 0.81 -4.70
C PHE A 43 9.82 -0.67 -4.35
N TYR A 44 10.73 -1.38 -5.03
CA TYR A 44 11.04 -2.76 -4.69
C TYR A 44 11.52 -2.93 -3.24
N ALA A 45 12.36 -2.01 -2.74
CA ALA A 45 12.81 -2.04 -1.35
C ALA A 45 11.66 -1.83 -0.35
N ILE A 46 10.71 -0.94 -0.67
CA ILE A 46 9.51 -0.70 0.14
C ILE A 46 8.60 -1.93 0.13
N GLU A 47 8.31 -2.48 -1.04
CA GLU A 47 7.48 -3.70 -1.20
C GLU A 47 8.06 -4.87 -0.42
N LYS A 48 9.38 -5.11 -0.54
CA LYS A 48 10.07 -6.17 0.20
C LYS A 48 9.95 -5.98 1.71
N ARG A 49 10.21 -4.77 2.21
CA ARG A 49 10.11 -4.49 3.65
C ARG A 49 8.69 -4.69 4.18
N THR A 50 7.69 -4.29 3.41
CA THR A 50 6.28 -4.52 3.73
C THR A 50 5.95 -6.01 3.79
N ALA A 51 6.39 -6.78 2.78
CA ALA A 51 6.17 -8.23 2.75
C ALA A 51 6.83 -8.93 3.95
N ASP A 52 8.05 -8.52 4.31
CA ASP A 52 8.77 -9.04 5.47
C ASP A 52 8.03 -8.71 6.78
N ALA A 53 7.49 -7.50 6.92
CA ALA A 53 6.71 -7.09 8.09
C ALA A 53 5.39 -7.89 8.22
N LEU A 54 4.65 -8.09 7.12
CA LEU A 54 3.45 -8.92 7.12
C LEU A 54 3.77 -10.37 7.47
N ARG A 55 4.90 -10.90 6.98
CA ARG A 55 5.37 -12.24 7.33
C ARG A 55 5.72 -12.35 8.82
N ALA A 56 6.34 -11.34 9.41
CA ALA A 56 6.64 -11.29 10.84
C ALA A 56 5.35 -11.30 11.67
N ILE A 57 4.36 -10.48 11.32
CA ILE A 57 3.04 -10.45 11.97
C ILE A 57 2.41 -11.85 12.05
N VAL A 58 2.45 -12.59 10.93
CA VAL A 58 1.91 -13.97 10.86
C VAL A 58 2.75 -14.95 11.67
N THR A 59 4.08 -14.87 11.57
CA THR A 59 5.00 -15.79 12.24
C THR A 59 4.95 -15.63 13.75
N ASP A 60 4.95 -14.39 14.22
CA ASP A 60 4.99 -14.04 15.64
C ASP A 60 3.61 -14.09 16.29
N GLN A 61 2.55 -14.27 15.50
CA GLN A 61 1.15 -14.16 15.93
C GLN A 61 0.88 -12.89 16.74
N SER A 62 1.44 -11.76 16.31
CA SER A 62 1.32 -10.47 17.00
C SER A 62 -0.12 -10.03 17.29
N GLU A 63 -1.07 -10.47 16.46
CA GLU A 63 -2.52 -10.22 16.60
C GLU A 63 -3.29 -11.50 17.00
N GLY A 64 -2.59 -12.47 17.59
CA GLY A 64 -3.11 -13.78 17.95
C GLY A 64 -3.65 -14.55 16.74
N ALA A 65 -4.79 -15.24 16.92
CA ALA A 65 -5.42 -16.05 15.88
C ALA A 65 -5.86 -15.26 14.64
N ALA A 66 -5.97 -13.93 14.74
CA ALA A 66 -6.36 -13.06 13.63
C ALA A 66 -5.19 -12.69 12.71
N SER A 67 -3.94 -12.91 13.12
CA SER A 67 -2.72 -12.43 12.44
C SER A 67 -2.69 -12.77 10.94
N THR A 68 -3.02 -14.02 10.57
CA THR A 68 -3.08 -14.44 9.17
C THR A 68 -4.15 -13.70 8.36
N ARG A 69 -5.32 -13.46 8.96
CA ARG A 69 -6.43 -12.76 8.28
C ARG A 69 -6.10 -11.28 8.10
N ILE A 70 -5.56 -10.64 9.14
CA ILE A 70 -5.14 -9.25 9.11
C ILE A 70 -4.04 -9.07 8.06
N ALA A 71 -2.98 -9.87 8.12
CA ALA A 71 -1.87 -9.78 7.17
C ALA A 71 -2.32 -10.00 5.72
N ARG A 72 -3.29 -10.89 5.47
CA ARG A 72 -3.87 -11.09 4.13
C ARG A 72 -4.67 -9.87 3.66
N THR A 73 -5.48 -9.30 4.53
CA THR A 73 -6.32 -8.13 4.21
C THR A 73 -5.43 -6.93 3.89
N VAL A 74 -4.51 -6.61 4.79
CA VAL A 74 -3.53 -5.52 4.62
C VAL A 74 -2.63 -5.75 3.40
N GLY A 75 -2.17 -6.99 3.21
CA GLY A 75 -1.36 -7.35 2.04
C GLY A 75 -2.09 -7.14 0.72
N SER A 76 -3.39 -7.43 0.65
CA SER A 76 -4.21 -7.18 -0.55
C SER A 76 -4.35 -5.69 -0.82
N GLU A 77 -4.64 -4.88 0.19
CA GLU A 77 -4.81 -3.43 0.04
C GLU A 77 -3.50 -2.74 -0.40
N LEU A 78 -2.36 -3.19 0.13
CA LEU A 78 -1.05 -2.67 -0.25
C LEU A 78 -0.64 -3.11 -1.65
N ASN A 79 -0.94 -4.34 -2.05
CA ASN A 79 -0.72 -4.80 -3.43
C ASN A 79 -1.50 -3.92 -4.42
N ASP A 80 -2.78 -3.67 -4.15
CA ASP A 80 -3.62 -2.78 -4.97
C ASP A 80 -3.05 -1.36 -5.05
N LEU A 81 -2.47 -0.85 -3.97
CA LEU A 81 -1.81 0.47 -3.95
C LEU A 81 -0.56 0.46 -4.85
N PHE A 82 0.33 -0.52 -4.67
CA PHE A 82 1.56 -0.63 -5.46
C PHE A 82 1.25 -0.81 -6.95
N GLU A 83 0.27 -1.63 -7.32
CA GLU A 83 -0.13 -1.82 -8.71
C GLU A 83 -0.65 -0.52 -9.35
N ARG A 84 -1.44 0.27 -8.62
CA ARG A 84 -1.95 1.57 -9.11
C ARG A 84 -0.84 2.60 -9.28
N VAL A 85 0.17 2.56 -8.41
CA VAL A 85 1.22 3.57 -8.32
C VAL A 85 2.37 3.27 -9.28
N HIS A 86 2.87 2.04 -9.26
CA HIS A 86 3.99 1.64 -10.10
C HIS A 86 3.54 1.44 -11.54
N GLY A 87 2.25 1.20 -11.76
CA GLY A 87 1.71 0.93 -13.07
C GLY A 87 2.38 -0.30 -13.66
N ARG A 88 1.65 -1.41 -13.69
CA ARG A 88 1.54 -2.06 -14.99
C ARG A 88 0.91 -1.01 -15.90
N GLY A 89 1.74 -0.15 -16.49
CA GLY A 89 1.40 0.66 -17.63
C GLY A 89 0.93 -0.33 -18.67
N GLY A 90 -0.38 -0.58 -18.68
CA GLY A 90 -1.06 -1.04 -19.85
C GLY A 90 -0.62 -0.06 -20.92
N ILE A 91 0.31 -0.51 -21.75
CA ILE A 91 0.31 -0.15 -23.16
C ILE A 91 -1.18 -0.27 -23.52
N ALA A 92 -1.87 0.87 -23.62
CA ALA A 92 -3.12 0.90 -24.32
C ALA A 92 -2.78 0.30 -25.67
N ALA A 93 -3.24 -0.93 -25.92
CA ALA A 93 -3.09 -1.55 -27.22
C ALA A 93 -3.55 -0.49 -28.23
N PRO A 94 -2.76 -0.18 -29.26
CA PRO A 94 -3.13 0.87 -30.20
C PRO A 94 -4.52 0.51 -30.71
N LYS A 95 -5.47 1.44 -30.51
CA LYS A 95 -6.81 1.35 -31.11
C LYS A 95 -6.56 1.11 -32.59
N ARG A 96 -6.73 -0.13 -33.04
CA ARG A 96 -6.81 -0.45 -34.46
C ARG A 96 -8.09 0.21 -34.95
N VAL A 97 -7.93 1.37 -35.56
CA VAL A 97 -8.98 2.00 -36.34
C VAL A 97 -9.23 1.04 -37.51
N ALA A 98 -10.44 0.51 -37.56
CA ALA A 98 -10.96 -0.28 -38.66
C ALA A 98 -11.22 0.60 -39.88
#